data_AF-A0AAE4FRT4-F1
#
_entry.id   AF-A0AAE4FRT4-F1
#
_cell.length_a   1.000
_cell.length_b   1.000
_cell.length_c   1.000
_cell.angle_alpha   90.00
_cell.angle_beta   90.00
_cell.angle_gamma   90.00
#
_symmetry.space_group_name_H-M   'P 1'
#
loop_
_entity.id
_entity.type
_entity.pdbx_description
1 polymer ?
#
loop_
_entity_poly.entity_id
_entity_poly.type
_entity_poly.pdbx_seq_one_letter_code
_entity_poly.pdbx_strand_id
1 'polypeptide(L)'
;MEIQFREFNPFDVWIWVELADFPTPVEQQYLEEVFNSWFFLGKLGGFNAENLQVQDTGLELSFMDYDSQAQSHSLVALMHNMGEFEYQDLWARCWFDLGTSDALALDVLINALNQFSLDYLPLRRLIIGGENADWPIEEPS
;
A
#
# COMPACT_ATOMS: atom_id res chain seq x y z
N MET A 1 -5.11 14.89 2.87
CA MET A 1 -4.44 13.83 3.63
C MET A 1 -2.98 14.22 3.87
N GLU A 2 -2.53 14.27 5.12
CA GLU A 2 -1.12 14.38 5.50
C GLU A 2 -0.47 12.98 5.50
N ILE A 3 0.79 12.87 5.05
CA ILE A 3 1.51 11.60 4.91
C ILE A 3 2.74 11.63 5.83
N GLN A 4 2.90 10.61 6.66
CA GLN A 4 4.01 10.48 7.60
C GLN A 4 4.66 9.10 7.47
N PHE A 5 5.99 9.08 7.36
CA PHE A 5 6.78 7.87 7.52
C PHE A 5 7.40 7.87 8.93
N ARG A 6 7.37 6.70 9.59
CA ARG A 6 8.02 6.46 10.90
C ARG A 6 9.08 5.37 10.74
N GLU A 7 9.46 4.72 11.84
CA GLU A 7 10.35 3.56 11.79
C GLU A 7 9.75 2.49 10.87
N PHE A 8 10.48 2.14 9.82
CA PHE A 8 9.97 1.32 8.73
C PHE A 8 10.79 0.04 8.61
N ASN A 9 10.11 -1.09 8.79
CA ASN A 9 10.64 -2.42 8.50
C ASN A 9 9.72 -3.08 7.45
N PRO A 10 10.19 -3.38 6.22
CA PRO A 10 9.33 -3.94 5.18
C PRO A 10 8.75 -5.31 5.54
N PHE A 11 9.39 -6.06 6.44
CA PHE A 11 8.90 -7.37 6.90
C PHE A 11 7.91 -7.28 8.06
N ASP A 12 7.73 -6.09 8.63
CA ASP A 12 6.89 -5.82 9.80
C ASP A 12 6.45 -4.35 9.76
N VAL A 13 5.47 -4.05 8.90
CA VAL A 13 4.97 -2.69 8.73
C VAL A 13 3.51 -2.59 9.13
N TRP A 14 3.23 -1.66 10.04
CA TRP A 14 1.88 -1.19 10.28
C TRP A 14 1.59 0.04 9.42
N ILE A 15 0.45 0.03 8.75
CA ILE A 15 -0.09 1.20 8.05
C ILE A 15 -1.33 1.66 8.79
N TRP A 16 -1.36 2.94 9.12
CA TRP A 16 -2.42 3.58 9.90
C TRP A 16 -3.10 4.66 9.10
N VAL A 17 -4.43 4.68 9.14
CA VAL A 17 -5.26 5.64 8.43
C VAL A 17 -6.16 6.35 9.43
N GLU A 18 -5.99 7.67 9.57
CA GLU A 18 -6.90 8.51 10.34
C GLU A 18 -8.03 9.01 9.44
N LEU A 19 -9.25 8.65 9.79
CA LEU A 19 -10.48 9.00 9.12
C LEU A 19 -10.98 10.38 9.59
N ALA A 20 -11.57 11.16 8.69
CA ALA A 20 -12.11 12.47 9.05
C ALA A 20 -13.44 12.39 9.83
N ASP A 21 -14.16 11.30 9.69
CA ASP A 21 -15.42 10.99 10.38
C ASP A 21 -15.57 9.46 10.51
N PHE A 22 -16.56 9.00 11.28
CA PHE A 22 -16.87 7.59 11.43
C PHE A 22 -17.33 7.00 10.09
N PRO A 23 -16.67 5.94 9.59
CA PRO A 23 -16.99 5.37 8.30
C PRO A 23 -18.31 4.59 8.37
N THR A 24 -19.09 4.66 7.30
CA THR A 24 -20.17 3.70 7.03
C THR A 24 -19.60 2.33 6.65
N PRO A 25 -20.37 1.23 6.77
CA PRO A 25 -19.91 -0.10 6.37
C PRO A 25 -19.43 -0.19 4.91
N VAL A 26 -20.02 0.62 4.02
CA VAL A 26 -19.64 0.66 2.60
C VAL A 26 -18.29 1.36 2.41
N GLU A 27 -18.03 2.45 3.15
CA GLU A 27 -16.74 3.14 3.10
C GLU A 27 -15.62 2.29 3.71
N GLN A 28 -15.89 1.55 4.79
CA GLN A 28 -14.95 0.56 5.33
C GLN A 28 -14.61 -0.50 4.28
N GLN A 29 -15.64 -1.08 3.65
CA GLN A 29 -15.44 -2.07 2.59
C GLN A 29 -14.59 -1.51 1.44
N TYR A 30 -14.82 -0.27 1.00
CA TYR A 30 -14.01 0.32 -0.07
C TYR A 30 -12.58 0.62 0.36
N LEU A 31 -12.35 1.07 1.60
CA LEU A 31 -11.00 1.26 2.13
C LEU A 31 -10.25 -0.08 2.15
N GLU A 32 -10.86 -1.12 2.71
CA GLU A 32 -10.30 -2.48 2.72
C GLU A 32 -10.00 -2.99 1.32
N GLU A 33 -10.91 -2.75 0.37
CA GLU A 33 -10.72 -3.20 -1.01
C GLU A 33 -9.54 -2.52 -1.70
N VAL A 34 -9.25 -1.24 -1.40
CA VAL A 34 -8.04 -0.55 -1.88
C VAL A 34 -6.79 -1.31 -1.41
N PHE A 35 -6.71 -1.66 -0.14
CA PHE A 35 -5.58 -2.39 0.42
C PHE A 35 -5.51 -3.84 -0.05
N ASN A 36 -6.63 -4.55 -0.12
CA ASN A 36 -6.70 -5.92 -0.62
C ASN A 36 -6.23 -6.01 -2.08
N SER A 37 -6.71 -5.10 -2.93
CA SER A 37 -6.30 -5.02 -4.34
C SER A 37 -4.82 -4.68 -4.48
N TRP A 38 -4.35 -3.68 -3.73
CA TRP A 38 -2.93 -3.30 -3.70
C TRP A 38 -2.04 -4.47 -3.26
N PHE A 39 -2.36 -5.11 -2.14
CA PHE A 39 -1.61 -6.26 -1.63
C PHE A 39 -1.62 -7.43 -2.62
N PHE A 40 -2.77 -7.73 -3.22
CA PHE A 40 -2.87 -8.82 -4.18
C PHE A 40 -1.98 -8.60 -5.41
N LEU A 41 -1.94 -7.38 -5.95
CA LEU A 41 -1.02 -7.04 -7.03
C LEU A 41 0.44 -7.17 -6.59
N GLY A 42 0.79 -6.71 -5.38
CA GLY A 42 2.14 -6.85 -4.82
C GLY A 42 2.54 -8.31 -4.59
N LYS A 43 1.62 -9.16 -4.16
CA LYS A 43 1.83 -10.61 -3.98
C LYS A 43 2.08 -11.35 -5.31
N LEU A 44 1.66 -10.76 -6.43
CA LEU A 44 1.90 -11.27 -7.77
C LEU A 44 3.13 -10.63 -8.44
N GLY A 45 3.86 -9.75 -7.75
CA GLY A 45 5.03 -9.07 -8.29
C GLY A 45 4.70 -7.87 -9.18
N GLY A 46 3.51 -7.30 -9.06
CA GLY A 46 3.06 -6.17 -9.86
C GLY A 46 3.84 -4.86 -9.61
N PHE A 47 4.48 -4.73 -8.45
CA PHE A 47 5.30 -3.57 -8.08
C PHE A 47 6.79 -3.91 -8.21
N ASN A 48 7.20 -4.23 -9.44
CA ASN A 48 8.59 -4.55 -9.78
C ASN A 48 9.23 -3.37 -10.52
N ALA A 49 10.05 -2.60 -9.80
CA ALA A 49 10.77 -1.46 -10.32
C ALA A 49 11.87 -1.85 -11.34
N GLU A 50 12.36 -3.09 -11.30
CA GLU A 50 13.35 -3.61 -12.26
C GLU A 50 12.74 -3.95 -13.63
N ASN A 51 11.40 -3.95 -13.77
CA ASN A 51 10.72 -4.27 -15.04
C ASN A 51 9.71 -3.19 -15.49
N LEU A 52 10.02 -1.92 -15.27
CA LEU A 52 9.18 -0.78 -15.66
C LEU A 52 9.39 -0.31 -17.11
N GLN A 53 9.55 -1.22 -18.07
CA GLN A 53 9.88 -0.89 -19.47
C GLN A 53 8.97 0.18 -20.09
N VAL A 54 7.66 0.11 -19.79
CA VAL A 54 6.66 1.09 -20.29
C VAL A 54 6.92 2.48 -19.72
N GLN A 55 7.22 2.57 -18.42
CA GLN A 55 7.59 3.83 -17.78
C GLN A 55 8.90 4.37 -18.34
N ASP A 56 9.91 3.50 -18.51
CA ASP A 56 11.25 3.87 -18.98
C ASP A 56 11.24 4.37 -20.43
N THR A 57 10.33 3.85 -21.26
CA THR A 57 10.13 4.32 -22.64
C THR A 57 9.57 5.75 -22.69
N GLY A 58 8.83 6.18 -21.66
CA GLY A 58 8.29 7.53 -21.58
C GLY A 58 7.19 7.80 -22.60
N LEU A 59 7.34 8.86 -23.41
CA LEU A 59 6.26 9.36 -24.29
C LEU A 59 6.16 8.59 -25.63
N GLU A 60 7.19 7.85 -26.03
CA GLU A 60 7.26 7.16 -27.32
C GLU A 60 6.73 5.72 -27.24
N LEU A 61 5.54 5.53 -26.67
CA LEU A 61 4.94 4.20 -26.49
C LEU A 61 4.44 3.55 -27.78
N SER A 62 4.29 4.32 -28.86
CA SER A 62 3.75 3.81 -30.11
C SER A 62 4.71 2.78 -30.72
N PHE A 63 4.23 1.55 -30.90
CA PHE A 63 5.02 0.43 -31.42
C PHE A 63 6.22 0.04 -30.56
N MET A 64 6.17 0.33 -29.26
CA MET A 64 7.17 -0.15 -28.31
C MET A 64 7.19 -1.68 -28.28
N ASP A 65 8.37 -2.25 -28.48
CA ASP A 65 8.63 -3.67 -28.28
C ASP A 65 8.86 -3.93 -26.78
N TYR A 66 8.06 -4.81 -26.19
CA TYR A 66 8.22 -5.21 -24.79
C TYR A 66 9.00 -6.53 -24.69
N ASP A 67 10.11 -6.53 -23.95
CA ASP A 67 10.91 -7.73 -23.75
C ASP A 67 10.33 -8.60 -22.63
N SER A 68 9.63 -9.66 -23.02
CA SER A 68 9.08 -10.65 -22.08
C SER A 68 10.14 -11.46 -21.32
N GLN A 69 11.40 -11.47 -21.78
CA GLN A 69 12.49 -12.24 -21.18
C GLN A 69 13.35 -11.39 -20.24
N ALA A 70 13.16 -10.07 -20.20
CA ALA A 70 13.90 -9.17 -19.30
C ALA A 70 13.74 -9.56 -17.82
N GLN A 71 12.59 -10.11 -17.44
CA GLN A 71 12.29 -10.56 -16.07
C GLN A 71 13.05 -11.83 -15.64
N SER A 72 13.57 -12.63 -16.58
CA SER A 72 14.20 -13.93 -16.28
C SER A 72 15.47 -13.83 -15.41
N HIS A 73 15.99 -12.62 -15.23
CA HIS A 73 17.24 -12.34 -14.53
C HIS A 73 17.05 -11.56 -13.21
N SER A 74 15.82 -11.22 -12.86
CA SER A 74 15.44 -10.35 -11.74
C SER A 74 14.87 -11.17 -10.57
N LEU A 75 15.16 -10.76 -9.33
CA LEU A 75 14.52 -11.33 -8.14
C LEU A 75 13.07 -10.84 -8.09
N VAL A 76 12.12 -11.77 -7.93
CA VAL A 76 10.70 -11.39 -7.90
C VAL A 76 10.43 -10.53 -6.65
N ALA A 77 10.01 -9.28 -6.87
CA ALA A 77 9.63 -8.33 -5.83
C ALA A 77 8.23 -8.67 -5.30
N LEU A 78 8.14 -9.45 -4.21
CA LEU A 78 6.88 -10.03 -3.73
C LEU A 78 6.52 -9.52 -2.34
N MET A 79 5.24 -9.17 -2.16
CA MET A 79 4.64 -9.10 -0.82
C MET A 79 4.28 -10.49 -0.32
N HIS A 80 4.42 -10.72 0.97
CA HIS A 80 4.22 -12.05 1.55
C HIS A 80 2.89 -12.17 2.28
N ASN A 81 2.63 -11.28 3.25
CA ASN A 81 1.51 -11.40 4.16
C ASN A 81 0.80 -10.07 4.43
N MET A 82 -0.46 -10.18 4.82
CA MET A 82 -1.35 -9.08 5.22
C MET A 82 -2.17 -9.59 6.41
N GLY A 83 -2.29 -8.75 7.44
CA GLY A 83 -3.13 -9.01 8.62
C GLY A 83 -4.60 -8.67 8.37
N GLU A 84 -5.42 -8.76 9.41
CA GLU A 84 -6.80 -8.28 9.35
C GLU A 84 -6.84 -6.75 9.39
N PHE A 85 -7.90 -6.17 8.83
CA PHE A 85 -8.18 -4.74 8.98
C PHE A 85 -8.85 -4.50 10.32
N GLU A 86 -8.26 -3.60 11.10
CA GLU A 86 -8.76 -3.25 12.42
C GLU A 86 -9.24 -1.80 12.42
N TYR A 87 -10.31 -1.53 13.17
CA TYR A 87 -10.84 -0.18 13.38
C TYR A 87 -10.97 0.13 14.87
N GLN A 88 -10.52 1.32 15.27
CA GLN A 88 -10.72 1.86 16.61
C GLN A 88 -10.94 3.37 16.52
N ASP A 89 -12.09 3.85 17.00
CA ASP A 89 -12.52 5.24 16.88
C ASP A 89 -12.46 5.75 15.42
N LEU A 90 -11.63 6.76 15.15
CA LEU A 90 -11.39 7.32 13.81
C LEU A 90 -10.12 6.76 13.16
N TRP A 91 -9.58 5.65 13.67
CA TRP A 91 -8.43 4.99 13.10
C TRP A 91 -8.81 3.67 12.45
N ALA A 92 -8.21 3.42 11.29
CA ALA A 92 -8.07 2.10 10.72
C ALA A 92 -6.59 1.73 10.68
N ARG A 93 -6.26 0.45 10.84
CA ARG A 93 -4.89 -0.05 10.67
C ARG A 93 -4.88 -1.45 10.07
N CYS A 94 -3.77 -1.78 9.42
CA CYS A 94 -3.49 -3.13 8.98
C CYS A 94 -1.98 -3.37 8.99
N TRP A 95 -1.60 -4.59 9.32
CA TRP A 95 -0.22 -5.07 9.30
C TRP A 95 0.12 -5.72 7.96
N PHE A 96 1.36 -5.54 7.50
CA PHE A 96 1.85 -6.15 6.28
C PHE A 96 3.30 -6.65 6.43
N ASP A 97 3.59 -7.74 5.71
CA ASP A 97 4.94 -8.15 5.31
C ASP A 97 5.06 -7.88 3.80
N LEU A 98 5.68 -6.75 3.47
CA LEU A 98 5.91 -6.29 2.10
C LEU A 98 7.00 -7.10 1.37
N GLY A 99 7.70 -7.99 2.09
CA GLY A 99 8.73 -8.85 1.54
C GLY A 99 9.80 -8.08 0.78
N THR A 100 9.95 -8.41 -0.50
CA THR A 100 10.92 -7.78 -1.41
C THR A 100 10.27 -6.76 -2.35
N SER A 101 9.02 -6.35 -2.10
CA SER A 101 8.32 -5.39 -2.95
C SER A 101 9.06 -4.05 -3.00
N ASP A 102 9.14 -3.45 -4.18
CA ASP A 102 9.80 -2.16 -4.36
C ASP A 102 9.00 -0.99 -3.78
N ALA A 103 9.69 0.11 -3.48
CA ALA A 103 9.10 1.34 -2.94
C ALA A 103 7.96 1.91 -3.81
N LEU A 104 7.94 1.62 -5.11
CA LEU A 104 6.84 1.94 -6.03
C LEU A 104 5.47 1.51 -5.48
N ALA A 105 5.41 0.38 -4.75
CA ALA A 105 4.19 -0.10 -4.14
C ALA A 105 3.57 0.96 -3.21
N LEU A 106 4.39 1.64 -2.41
CA LEU A 106 3.92 2.65 -1.45
C LEU A 106 3.42 3.90 -2.17
N ASP A 107 4.10 4.33 -3.24
CA ASP A 107 3.62 5.45 -4.07
C ASP A 107 2.25 5.15 -4.69
N VAL A 108 2.06 3.94 -5.23
CA VAL A 108 0.77 3.51 -5.79
C VAL A 108 -0.33 3.53 -4.72
N LEU A 109 -0.06 3.01 -3.52
CA LEU A 109 -1.01 3.03 -2.42
C LEU A 109 -1.37 4.44 -1.99
N ILE A 110 -0.37 5.32 -1.79
CA ILE A 110 -0.57 6.71 -1.41
C ILE A 110 -1.44 7.44 -2.44
N ASN A 111 -1.18 7.24 -3.73
CA ASN A 111 -1.96 7.85 -4.80
C ASN A 111 -3.41 7.34 -4.82
N ALA A 112 -3.61 6.03 -4.64
CA ALA A 112 -4.95 5.45 -4.54
C ALA A 112 -5.72 6.01 -3.34
N LEU A 113 -5.08 6.12 -2.18
CA LEU A 113 -5.69 6.68 -0.95
C LEU A 113 -5.97 8.18 -1.06
N ASN A 114 -5.13 8.94 -1.77
CA ASN A 114 -5.43 10.34 -2.07
C ASN A 114 -6.72 10.47 -2.88
N GLN A 115 -6.90 9.65 -3.93
CA GLN A 115 -8.14 9.69 -4.72
C GLN A 115 -9.34 9.16 -3.91
N PHE A 116 -9.15 8.07 -3.16
CA PHE A 116 -10.18 7.55 -2.25
C PHE A 116 -10.66 8.63 -1.27
N SER A 117 -9.73 9.40 -0.71
CA SER A 117 -10.02 10.49 0.22
C SER A 117 -10.84 11.63 -0.39
N LEU A 118 -10.81 11.80 -1.71
CA LEU A 118 -11.59 12.84 -2.39
C LEU A 118 -13.00 12.38 -2.72
N ASP A 119 -13.16 11.11 -3.10
CA ASP A 119 -14.40 10.60 -3.70
C ASP A 119 -15.30 9.85 -2.72
N TYR A 120 -14.73 9.26 -1.65
CA TYR A 120 -15.46 8.37 -0.74
C TYR A 120 -15.45 8.91 0.69
N LEU A 121 -14.36 8.72 1.42
CA LEU A 121 -14.25 9.10 2.83
C LEU A 121 -12.98 9.94 3.05
N PRO A 122 -13.10 11.21 3.48
CA PRO A 122 -11.93 12.04 3.69
C PRO A 122 -10.97 11.46 4.73
N LEU A 123 -9.69 11.39 4.36
CA LEU A 123 -8.61 10.90 5.20
C LEU A 123 -7.79 12.08 5.72
N ARG A 124 -7.58 12.14 7.04
CA ARG A 124 -6.77 13.17 7.69
C ARG A 124 -5.29 12.85 7.55
N ARG A 125 -4.88 11.67 8.02
CA ARG A 125 -3.47 11.25 8.09
C ARG A 125 -3.29 9.82 7.61
N LEU A 126 -2.19 9.57 6.93
CA LEU A 126 -1.67 8.24 6.60
C LEU A 126 -0.29 8.10 7.22
N ILE A 127 -0.10 7.09 8.07
CA ILE A 127 1.18 6.79 8.71
C ILE A 127 1.68 5.44 8.20
N ILE A 128 2.92 5.39 7.73
CA ILE A 128 3.58 4.17 7.25
C ILE A 128 4.72 3.84 8.20
N GLY A 129 4.61 2.70 8.89
CA GLY A 129 5.56 2.22 9.88
C GLY A 129 5.33 2.75 11.29
N GLY A 130 6.14 2.22 12.21
CA GLY A 130 6.15 2.54 13.63
C GLY A 130 4.87 2.15 14.37
N GLU A 131 4.87 2.44 15.66
CA GLU A 131 3.68 2.31 16.51
C GLU A 131 2.88 3.61 16.49
N ASN A 132 1.56 3.50 16.70
CA ASN A 132 0.73 4.65 16.95
C ASN A 132 0.49 4.82 18.45
N ALA A 133 0.98 5.91 19.05
CA ALA A 133 0.79 6.16 20.47
C ALA A 133 -0.70 6.31 20.86
N ASP A 134 -1.54 6.75 19.93
CA ASP A 134 -2.99 6.89 20.13
C ASP A 134 -3.71 5.52 20.14
N TRP A 135 -3.08 4.50 19.55
CA TRP A 135 -3.60 3.13 19.50
C TRP A 135 -2.44 2.13 19.47
N PRO A 136 -1.93 1.71 20.64
CA PRO A 136 -0.78 0.82 20.72
C PRO A 136 -1.10 -0.56 20.12
N ILE A 137 -0.06 -1.26 19.70
CA ILE A 137 -0.15 -2.67 19.31
C ILE A 137 -0.17 -3.47 20.61
N GLU A 138 -1.07 -4.45 20.74
CA GLU A 138 -1.05 -5.33 21.91
C GLU A 138 0.22 -6.19 21.87
N GLU A 139 1.03 -6.16 22.93
CA GLU A 139 2.17 -7.07 23.03
C GLU A 139 1.63 -8.52 23.08
N PRO A 140 2.14 -9.43 22.25
CA PRO A 140 1.71 -10.82 22.31
C PRO A 140 2.08 -11.42 23.68
N SER A 141 1.06 -11.91 24.38
CA SER A 141 1.15 -12.56 25.70
C SER A 141 1.98 -13.84 25.70
#